data_AF-A0A6I7NS93-F1
#
_entry.id   AF-A0A6I7NS93-F1
#
_cell.length_a   1.000
_cell.length_b   1.000
_cell.length_c   1.000
_cell.angle_alpha   90.00
_cell.angle_beta   90.00
_cell.angle_gamma   90.00
#
_symmetry.space_group_name_H-M   'P 1'
#
loop_
_entity.id
_entity.type
_entity.pdbx_description
1 polymer ?
#
loop_
_entity_poly.entity_id
_entity_poly.type
_entity_poly.pdbx_seq_one_letter_code
_entity_poly.pdbx_strand_id
1 'polypeptide(L)'
;MFREQKTGMGCGQAQVRNPQSAESVPRFVTGVYSLLLTAGELACRSVSKPALPRPKWYPGKPTDRWTTGDICNQFRAEEYANSIGWSFSGFATNQSQARTHKKRVNPAISALINVRC
;
A
#
# COMPACT_ATOMS: atom_id res chain seq x y z
N MET A 1 13.54 -0.57 1.50
CA MET A 1 13.98 -0.91 0.13
C MET A 1 15.00 -2.06 0.15
N PHE A 2 16.07 -1.99 0.94
CA PHE A 2 17.10 -3.03 1.01
C PHE A 2 16.60 -4.43 1.43
N ARG A 3 15.72 -4.52 2.43
CA ARG A 3 15.13 -5.79 2.88
C ARG A 3 14.36 -6.53 1.79
N GLU A 4 13.54 -5.80 1.03
CA GLU A 4 12.70 -6.36 -0.05
C GLU A 4 13.56 -6.98 -1.15
N GLN A 5 14.64 -6.29 -1.51
CA GLN A 5 15.58 -6.76 -2.52
C GLN A 5 16.38 -7.98 -2.04
N LYS A 6 16.76 -7.99 -0.77
CA LYS A 6 17.51 -9.11 -0.19
C LYS A 6 16.64 -10.36 0.00
N THR A 7 15.41 -10.20 0.49
CA THR A 7 14.51 -11.32 0.86
C THR A 7 13.58 -11.73 -0.29
N GLY A 8 13.04 -10.77 -1.05
CA GLY A 8 12.08 -11.03 -2.12
C GLY A 8 12.73 -11.37 -3.46
N MET A 9 13.91 -10.81 -3.75
CA MET A 9 14.62 -11.02 -5.04
C MET A 9 15.86 -11.91 -4.93
N GLY A 10 16.21 -12.37 -3.72
CA GLY A 10 17.36 -13.24 -3.52
C GLY A 10 18.71 -12.57 -3.76
N CYS A 11 18.80 -11.23 -3.79
CA CYS A 11 20.04 -10.50 -4.07
C CYS A 11 21.11 -10.60 -2.96
N GLY A 12 20.88 -11.36 -1.88
CA GLY A 12 21.80 -11.47 -0.75
C GLY A 12 23.00 -12.39 -0.97
N GLN A 13 22.79 -13.52 -1.66
CA GLN A 13 23.82 -14.50 -2.03
C GLN A 13 23.28 -15.24 -3.27
N ALA A 14 23.53 -14.70 -4.46
CA ALA A 14 23.24 -15.43 -5.67
C ALA A 14 24.21 -16.63 -5.73
N GLN A 15 23.69 -17.85 -5.60
CA GLN A 15 24.50 -19.07 -5.57
C GLN A 15 24.96 -19.40 -6.99
N VAL A 16 25.88 -18.60 -7.54
CA VAL A 16 26.35 -18.69 -8.92
C VAL A 16 27.81 -19.09 -8.93
N ARG A 17 28.15 -20.05 -9.80
CA ARG A 17 29.53 -20.56 -9.98
C ARG A 17 30.49 -19.52 -10.60
N ASN A 18 29.96 -18.43 -11.17
CA ASN A 18 30.73 -17.36 -11.82
C ASN A 18 30.60 -16.04 -11.01
N PRO A 19 31.71 -15.47 -10.51
CA PRO A 19 31.69 -14.24 -9.71
C PRO A 19 31.17 -13.01 -10.48
N GLN A 20 31.40 -12.90 -11.79
CA GLN A 20 30.87 -11.79 -12.61
C GLN A 20 29.33 -11.86 -12.76
N SER A 21 28.77 -13.07 -12.82
CA SER A 21 27.33 -13.27 -12.84
C SER A 21 26.70 -12.98 -11.47
N ALA A 22 27.44 -13.22 -10.38
CA ALA A 22 26.97 -12.91 -9.02
C ALA A 22 26.79 -11.40 -8.77
N GLU A 23 27.55 -10.54 -9.47
CA GLU A 23 27.44 -9.08 -9.35
C GLU A 23 26.42 -8.46 -10.32
N SER A 24 26.40 -8.95 -11.57
CA SER A 24 25.54 -8.39 -12.63
C SER A 24 24.06 -8.67 -12.40
N VAL A 25 23.70 -9.85 -11.88
CA VAL A 25 22.30 -10.24 -11.65
C VAL A 25 21.62 -9.34 -10.61
N PRO A 26 22.17 -9.11 -9.40
CA PRO A 26 21.59 -8.14 -8.48
C PRO A 26 21.42 -6.77 -9.10
N ARG A 27 22.42 -6.25 -9.83
CA ARG A 27 22.38 -4.91 -10.45
C ARG A 27 21.25 -4.78 -11.48
N PHE A 28 21.00 -5.82 -12.26
CA PHE A 28 19.88 -5.81 -13.21
C PHE A 28 18.54 -5.87 -12.48
N VAL A 29 18.40 -6.77 -11.50
CA VAL A 29 17.15 -6.96 -10.75
C VAL A 29 16.81 -5.71 -9.93
N THR A 30 17.80 -5.02 -9.37
CA THR A 30 17.59 -3.75 -8.66
C THR A 30 17.00 -2.67 -9.58
N GLY A 31 17.47 -2.59 -10.83
CA GLY A 31 17.00 -1.63 -11.84
C GLY A 31 15.60 -1.95 -12.36
N VAL A 32 15.31 -3.23 -12.64
CA VAL A 32 13.93 -3.62 -13.02
C VAL A 32 12.95 -3.35 -11.88
N TYR A 33 13.36 -3.60 -10.64
CA TYR A 33 12.54 -3.33 -9.48
C TYR A 33 12.26 -1.83 -9.27
N SER A 34 13.26 -0.96 -9.47
CA SER A 34 13.02 0.49 -9.38
C SER A 34 12.04 0.95 -10.46
N LEU A 35 12.17 0.45 -11.69
CA LEU A 35 11.21 0.74 -12.77
C LEU A 35 9.79 0.29 -12.40
N LEU A 36 9.62 -0.92 -11.86
CA LEU A 36 8.32 -1.43 -11.43
C LEU A 36 7.68 -0.55 -10.34
N LEU A 37 8.46 -0.14 -9.34
CA LEU A 37 7.99 0.76 -8.28
C LEU A 37 7.57 2.12 -8.83
N THR A 38 8.35 2.66 -9.77
CA THR A 38 8.07 3.97 -10.38
C THR A 38 6.79 3.91 -11.23
N ALA A 39 6.61 2.83 -12.00
CA ALA A 39 5.39 2.59 -12.78
C ALA A 39 4.17 2.43 -11.86
N GLY A 40 4.30 1.68 -10.76
CA GLY A 40 3.23 1.52 -9.77
C GLY A 40 2.84 2.85 -9.11
N GLU A 41 3.82 3.69 -8.77
CA GLU A 41 3.56 5.02 -8.23
C GLU A 41 2.83 5.93 -9.24
N LEU A 42 3.24 5.92 -10.51
CA LEU A 42 2.57 6.66 -11.57
C LEU A 42 1.12 6.18 -11.80
N ALA A 43 0.90 4.86 -11.85
CA ALA A 43 -0.42 4.27 -12.02
C ALA A 43 -1.35 4.62 -10.85
N CYS A 44 -0.87 4.51 -9.61
CA CYS A 44 -1.65 4.82 -8.42
C CYS A 44 -1.94 6.33 -8.28
N ARG A 45 -1.04 7.20 -8.74
CA ARG A 45 -1.22 8.66 -8.70
C ARG A 45 -2.13 9.18 -9.81
N SER A 46 -2.13 8.52 -10.97
CA SER A 46 -3.00 8.87 -12.11
C SER A 46 -4.46 8.49 -11.86
N VAL A 47 -4.70 7.42 -11.11
CA VAL A 47 -6.04 6.93 -10.84
C VAL A 47 -6.59 7.65 -9.62
N SER A 48 -7.51 8.61 -9.83
CA SER A 48 -8.26 9.27 -8.74
C SER A 48 -9.26 8.33 -8.02
N LYS A 49 -9.05 7.02 -8.09
CA LYS A 49 -9.87 6.06 -7.35
C LYS A 49 -9.31 6.00 -5.94
N PRO A 50 -10.16 6.08 -4.90
CA PRO A 50 -9.70 5.90 -3.54
C PRO A 50 -9.10 4.49 -3.45
N ALA A 51 -7.78 4.42 -3.24
CA ALA A 51 -7.14 3.18 -2.87
C ALA A 51 -7.85 2.60 -1.65
N LEU A 52 -7.91 1.27 -1.56
CA LEU A 52 -8.51 0.63 -0.39
C LEU A 52 -7.85 1.19 0.88
N PRO A 53 -8.64 1.57 1.88
CA PRO A 53 -8.08 2.12 3.10
C PRO A 53 -7.23 1.03 3.74
N ARG A 54 -6.06 1.42 4.25
CA ARG A 54 -5.17 0.49 4.95
C ARG A 54 -5.95 -0.18 6.10
N PRO A 55 -5.75 -1.48 6.33
CA PRO A 55 -6.44 -2.15 7.42
C PRO A 55 -6.04 -1.53 8.76
N LYS A 56 -6.98 -1.47 9.71
CA LYS A 56 -6.82 -0.79 11.01
C LYS A 56 -5.60 -1.25 11.82
N TRP A 57 -5.21 -2.53 11.68
CA TRP A 57 -4.08 -3.14 12.37
C TRP A 57 -2.72 -2.84 11.72
N TYR A 58 -2.71 -2.21 10.55
CA TYR A 58 -1.48 -1.80 9.89
C TYR A 58 -1.09 -0.39 10.36
N PRO A 59 0.11 -0.21 10.94
CA PRO A 59 0.51 1.09 11.47
C PRO A 59 0.53 2.13 10.35
N GLY A 60 0.04 3.34 10.66
CA GLY A 60 0.07 4.47 9.74
C GLY A 60 1.52 4.75 9.33
N LYS A 61 1.80 4.72 8.03
CA LYS A 61 3.13 5.10 7.52
C LYS A 61 3.22 6.63 7.51
N PRO A 62 4.32 7.21 8.03
CA PRO A 62 4.54 8.65 7.98
C PRO A 62 4.86 9.15 6.56
N THR A 63 5.13 8.24 5.62
CA THR A 63 5.48 8.55 4.24
C THR A 63 4.44 8.03 3.27
N ASP A 64 4.13 8.84 2.26
CA ASP A 64 3.18 8.55 1.17
C ASP A 64 3.76 7.59 0.12
N ARG A 65 4.93 7.00 0.39
CA ARG A 65 5.63 6.15 -0.55
C ARG A 65 4.95 4.79 -0.64
N TRP A 66 4.57 4.42 -1.86
CA TRP A 66 4.09 3.08 -2.17
C TRP A 66 5.21 2.07 -2.02
N THR A 67 4.93 1.01 -1.25
CA THR A 67 5.83 -0.15 -1.17
C THR A 67 5.33 -1.26 -2.10
N THR A 68 6.20 -2.20 -2.46
CA THR A 68 5.83 -3.35 -3.29
C THR A 68 4.72 -4.16 -2.68
N GLY A 69 4.72 -4.33 -1.36
CA GLY A 69 3.61 -4.95 -0.63
C GLY A 69 2.30 -4.17 -0.78
N ASP A 70 2.34 -2.84 -0.82
CA ASP A 70 1.14 -2.02 -1.07
C ASP A 70 0.62 -2.23 -2.50
N ILE A 71 1.51 -2.26 -3.50
CA ILE A 71 1.16 -2.52 -4.90
C ILE A 71 0.58 -3.93 -5.07
N CYS A 72 1.22 -4.96 -4.50
CA CYS A 72 0.73 -6.34 -4.56
C CYS A 72 -0.64 -6.49 -3.87
N ASN A 73 -0.86 -5.81 -2.75
CA ASN A 73 -2.15 -5.84 -2.07
C ASN A 73 -3.24 -5.15 -2.90
N GLN A 74 -2.91 -4.03 -3.54
CA GLN A 74 -3.81 -3.34 -4.45
C GLN A 74 -4.17 -4.22 -5.65
N PHE A 75 -3.19 -4.86 -6.28
CA PHE A 75 -3.40 -5.80 -7.38
C PHE A 75 -4.27 -7.00 -6.96
N ARG A 76 -4.00 -7.60 -5.80
CA ARG A 76 -4.83 -8.69 -5.26
C ARG A 76 -6.27 -8.24 -5.04
N ALA A 77 -6.47 -7.03 -4.55
CA ALA A 77 -7.80 -6.50 -4.35
C ALA A 77 -8.52 -6.27 -5.69
N GLU A 78 -7.83 -5.81 -6.72
CA GLU A 78 -8.39 -5.70 -8.07
C GLU A 78 -8.77 -7.06 -8.64
N GLU A 79 -7.95 -8.09 -8.43
CA GLU A 79 -8.26 -9.45 -8.87
C GLU A 79 -9.45 -10.06 -8.10
N TYR A 80 -9.54 -9.82 -6.80
CA TYR A 80 -10.72 -10.20 -6.02
C TYR A 80 -11.97 -9.46 -6.47
N ALA A 81 -11.86 -8.16 -6.76
CA ALA A 81 -12.95 -7.38 -7.34
C ALA A 81 -13.43 -7.99 -8.66
N ASN A 82 -12.49 -8.35 -9.54
CA ASN A 82 -12.79 -8.94 -10.85
C ASN A 82 -13.47 -10.32 -10.70
N SER A 83 -12.93 -11.18 -9.85
CA SER A 83 -13.50 -12.53 -9.62
C SER A 83 -14.88 -12.51 -8.96
N ILE A 84 -15.16 -11.52 -8.11
CA ILE A 84 -16.49 -11.31 -7.50
C ILE A 84 -17.43 -10.54 -8.44
N GLY A 85 -16.90 -9.86 -9.46
CA GLY A 85 -17.64 -8.96 -10.34
C GLY A 85 -18.05 -7.64 -9.66
N TRP A 86 -17.33 -7.20 -8.63
CA TRP A 86 -17.68 -6.04 -7.80
C TRP A 86 -16.50 -5.07 -7.61
N SER A 87 -16.73 -3.76 -7.80
CA SER A 87 -15.73 -2.70 -7.55
C SER A 87 -15.66 -2.25 -6.08
N PHE A 88 -14.44 -2.09 -5.56
CA PHE A 88 -14.16 -1.54 -4.22
C PHE A 88 -14.11 -0.01 -4.13
N SER A 89 -14.33 0.71 -5.24
CA SER A 89 -14.20 2.18 -5.31
C SER A 89 -15.11 2.94 -4.32
N GLY A 90 -16.25 2.36 -3.93
CA GLY A 90 -17.18 2.97 -2.97
C GLY A 90 -16.97 2.55 -1.51
N PHE A 91 -16.06 1.60 -1.22
CA PHE A 91 -15.96 0.96 0.09
C PHE A 91 -15.62 1.94 1.22
N ALA A 92 -14.60 2.80 1.01
CA ALA A 92 -14.19 3.79 2.00
C ALA A 92 -15.20 4.95 2.15
N THR A 93 -15.77 5.40 1.03
CA THR A 93 -16.69 6.54 1.00
C THR A 93 -18.03 6.20 1.65
N ASN A 94 -18.57 5.02 1.37
CA ASN A 94 -19.86 4.57 1.90
C ASN A 94 -19.84 4.37 3.42
N GLN A 95 -18.68 4.04 4.00
CA GLN A 95 -18.57 3.86 5.45
C GLN A 95 -18.83 5.16 6.23
N SER A 96 -18.49 6.31 5.65
CA SER A 96 -18.77 7.63 6.23
C SER A 96 -20.25 8.04 6.11
N GLN A 97 -20.92 7.57 5.05
CA GLN A 97 -22.34 7.83 4.79
C GLN A 97 -23.26 6.91 5.61
N ALA A 98 -22.91 5.64 5.76
CA ALA A 98 -23.66 4.66 6.53
C ALA A 98 -23.54 4.83 8.07
N ARG A 99 -22.68 5.75 8.55
CA ARG A 99 -22.50 6.01 9.99
C ARG A 99 -23.69 6.78 10.55
N THR A 100 -24.38 6.21 11.55
CA THR A 100 -25.46 6.88 12.29
C THR A 100 -25.02 8.25 12.82
N HIS A 101 -25.86 9.28 12.66
CA HIS A 101 -25.58 10.65 13.12
C HIS A 101 -25.15 10.75 14.59
N LYS A 102 -25.70 9.90 15.47
CA LYS A 102 -25.33 9.82 16.90
C LYS A 102 -23.84 9.51 17.14
N LYS A 103 -23.16 8.83 16.20
CA LYS A 103 -21.72 8.54 16.28
C LYS A 103 -20.84 9.60 15.61
N ARG A 104 -21.39 10.73 15.14
CA ARG A 104 -20.63 11.89 14.66
C ARG A 104 -20.30 12.88 15.79
N VAL A 105 -20.07 12.40 17.02
CA VAL A 105 -19.70 13.28 18.13
C VAL A 105 -18.35 13.90 17.77
N ASN A 106 -18.35 15.22 17.56
CA ASN A 106 -17.14 15.98 17.28
C ASN A 106 -16.28 15.97 18.55
N PRO A 107 -15.01 15.51 18.50
CA PRO A 107 -14.14 15.47 19.67
C PRO A 107 -13.99 16.85 20.33
N ALA A 108 -14.09 17.94 19.57
CA ALA A 108 -14.06 19.30 20.12
C ALA A 108 -15.31 19.63 20.96
N ILE A 109 -16.50 19.19 20.53
CA ILE A 109 -17.75 19.39 21.29
C ILE A 109 -17.74 18.55 22.57
N SER A 110 -17.24 17.31 22.49
CA SER A 110 -17.08 16.46 23.67
C SER A 110 -16.07 17.01 24.68
N ALA A 111 -14.99 17.64 24.20
CA ALA A 111 -14.01 18.29 25.05
C ALA A 111 -14.58 19.53 25.77
N LEU A 112 -15.35 20.36 25.06
CA LEU A 112 -16.01 21.54 25.65
C LEU A 112 -16.99 21.18 26.77
N ILE A 113 -17.69 20.05 26.65
CA ILE A 113 -18.62 19.55 27.68
C ILE A 113 -17.86 19.04 28.91
N ASN A 114 -16.75 18.32 28.72
CA ASN A 114 -15.96 17.76 29.82
C ASN A 114 -15.04 18.78 30.54
N VAL A 115 -14.76 19.94 29.93
CA VAL A 115 -13.93 21.00 30.53
C VAL A 115 -14.70 21.88 31.53
N ARG A 116 -16.03 21.72 31.64
CA ARG A 116 -16.89 22.50 32.54
C ARG A 116 -17.34 21.76 33.81
N CYS A 117 -16.71 20.65 34.16
CA CYS A 117 -16.95 19.91 35.41
C CYS A 117 -15.76 20.02 36.36
#